data_AF-A0A6J1NC07-F1
#
_entry.id   AF-A0A6J1NC07-F1
#
_cell.length_a   1.000
_cell.length_b   1.000
_cell.length_c   1.000
_cell.angle_alpha   90.00
_cell.angle_beta   90.00
_cell.angle_gamma   90.00
#
_symmetry.space_group_name_H-M   'P 1'
#
loop_
_entity.id
_entity.type
_entity.pdbx_description
1 polymer ?
#
loop_
_entity_poly.entity_id
_entity_poly.type
_entity_poly.pdbx_seq_one_letter_code
_entity_poly.pdbx_strand_id
1 'polypeptide(L)'
;MAFYCCGRLGNTSLLGNLAKFRTALGSATYAQAAAVPKITFKKFEPPKEEHHDIRNERLNRPLSPHLTIYKFQITSVLSITHRTAGIILTGYATALGLGALVLPHDISHYVTMIEGLNLSPATIFLAKALIAAPFGYHFANGIRHLYWDTAKGLTIKEVYSTGYAMLGAAVAITLFLAAL
;
A
#
# COMPACT_ATOMS: atom_id res chain seq x y z
N MET A 1 -81.57 -20.47 -14.94
CA MET A 1 -82.91 -20.15 -15.46
C MET A 1 -82.75 -19.41 -16.77
N ALA A 2 -83.58 -19.73 -17.76
CA ALA A 2 -83.74 -19.11 -19.08
C ALA A 2 -82.65 -19.37 -20.15
N PHE A 3 -83.01 -20.31 -21.02
CA PHE A 3 -82.61 -20.49 -22.42
C PHE A 3 -83.07 -19.33 -23.33
N TYR A 4 -82.75 -19.45 -24.62
CA TYR A 4 -83.20 -18.71 -25.82
C TYR A 4 -82.26 -17.57 -26.25
N CYS A 5 -81.92 -17.37 -27.53
CA CYS A 5 -82.50 -17.89 -28.77
C CYS A 5 -81.45 -17.85 -29.90
N CYS A 6 -81.53 -18.85 -30.78
CA CYS A 6 -80.86 -18.88 -32.07
C CYS A 6 -81.52 -17.86 -33.02
N GLY A 7 -80.72 -17.05 -33.71
CA GLY A 7 -81.17 -16.12 -34.75
C GLY A 7 -80.34 -16.32 -36.02
N ARG A 8 -80.96 -16.99 -36.99
CA ARG A 8 -80.49 -17.22 -38.37
C ARG A 8 -80.64 -15.93 -39.17
N LEU A 9 -79.66 -15.57 -40.01
CA LEU A 9 -79.67 -14.69 -41.20
C LEU A 9 -78.26 -14.05 -41.29
N GLY A 10 -77.55 -13.96 -42.40
CA GLY A 10 -77.86 -14.20 -43.79
C GLY A 10 -76.52 -14.09 -44.55
N ASN A 11 -76.49 -14.75 -45.69
CA ASN A 11 -75.36 -14.83 -46.59
C ASN A 11 -75.10 -13.47 -47.27
N THR A 12 -74.10 -12.72 -46.82
CA THR A 12 -73.51 -11.64 -47.63
C THR A 12 -72.00 -11.61 -47.45
N SER A 13 -71.31 -11.76 -48.58
CA SER A 13 -69.87 -11.88 -48.75
C SER A 13 -69.04 -10.84 -47.99
N LEU A 14 -68.44 -11.24 -46.86
CA LEU A 14 -67.38 -10.51 -46.17
C LEU A 14 -66.08 -10.36 -47.00
N LEU A 15 -66.00 -11.04 -48.15
CA LEU A 15 -64.85 -10.98 -49.06
C LEU A 15 -64.85 -9.80 -50.03
N GLY A 16 -65.97 -9.05 -50.15
CA GLY A 16 -66.07 -7.91 -51.08
C GLY A 16 -65.37 -6.63 -50.61
N ASN A 17 -65.11 -6.49 -49.31
CA ASN A 17 -64.53 -5.26 -48.73
C ASN A 17 -63.01 -5.34 -48.53
N LEU A 18 -62.38 -6.52 -48.67
CA LEU A 18 -60.91 -6.65 -48.62
C LEU A 18 -60.21 -6.08 -49.86
N ALA A 19 -60.90 -6.02 -51.00
CA ALA A 19 -60.35 -5.43 -52.23
C ALA A 19 -60.23 -3.90 -52.17
N LYS A 20 -61.04 -3.22 -51.32
CA LYS A 20 -60.95 -1.76 -51.12
C LYS A 20 -59.87 -1.35 -50.14
N PHE A 21 -59.35 -2.26 -49.32
CA PHE A 21 -58.28 -1.97 -48.37
C PHE A 21 -56.88 -2.03 -49.00
N ARG A 22 -56.74 -2.67 -50.18
CA ARG A 22 -55.45 -2.77 -50.89
C ARG A 22 -55.04 -1.46 -51.56
N THR A 23 -55.96 -0.54 -51.82
CA THR A 23 -55.69 0.72 -52.54
C THR A 23 -55.49 1.93 -51.62
N ALA A 24 -55.57 1.76 -50.29
CA ALA A 24 -55.21 2.78 -49.30
C ALA A 24 -53.79 2.58 -48.72
N LEU A 25 -53.00 1.66 -49.29
CA LEU A 25 -51.54 1.57 -49.13
C LEU A 25 -50.83 2.37 -50.24
N GLY A 26 -51.44 3.50 -50.63
CA GLY A 26 -50.76 4.52 -51.41
C GLY A 26 -49.63 5.06 -50.56
N SER A 27 -48.40 4.69 -50.93
CA SER A 27 -47.17 5.42 -50.64
C SER A 27 -47.20 6.21 -49.33
N ALA A 28 -47.09 5.50 -48.20
CA ALA A 28 -46.47 6.12 -47.05
C ALA A 28 -45.06 6.47 -47.51
N THR A 29 -44.87 7.70 -48.01
CA THR A 29 -43.59 8.35 -48.01
C THR A 29 -43.17 8.39 -46.57
N TYR A 30 -42.45 7.36 -46.12
CA TYR A 30 -41.55 7.46 -45.00
C TYR A 30 -40.79 8.75 -45.27
N ALA A 31 -41.10 9.78 -44.49
CA ALA A 31 -40.40 11.04 -44.57
C ALA A 31 -38.92 10.69 -44.43
N GLN A 32 -38.22 10.75 -45.56
CA GLN A 32 -36.79 10.60 -45.71
C GLN A 32 -36.16 11.85 -45.07
N ALA A 33 -36.33 12.00 -43.75
CA ALA A 33 -35.93 13.20 -43.03
C ALA A 33 -35.76 12.94 -41.53
N ALA A 34 -35.23 11.76 -41.17
CA ALA A 34 -34.30 11.68 -40.08
C ALA A 34 -33.04 11.06 -40.68
N ALA A 35 -32.08 11.90 -41.05
CA ALA A 35 -30.79 11.43 -41.53
C ALA A 35 -30.26 10.42 -40.52
N VAL A 36 -30.22 9.14 -40.89
CA VAL A 36 -29.61 8.10 -40.08
C VAL A 36 -28.20 8.60 -39.75
N PRO A 37 -27.83 8.78 -38.47
CA PRO A 37 -26.54 9.33 -38.13
C PRO A 37 -25.48 8.43 -38.78
N LYS A 38 -24.68 9.01 -39.68
CA LYS A 38 -23.60 8.29 -40.34
C LYS A 38 -22.57 7.94 -39.27
N ILE A 39 -22.68 6.73 -38.70
CA ILE A 39 -21.72 6.22 -37.72
C ILE A 39 -20.42 5.99 -38.49
N THR A 40 -19.49 6.92 -38.34
CA THR A 40 -18.14 6.78 -38.87
C THR A 40 -17.33 6.02 -37.85
N PHE A 41 -17.13 4.73 -38.10
CA PHE A 41 -16.20 3.92 -37.33
C PHE A 41 -14.79 4.44 -37.60
N LYS A 42 -14.13 4.99 -36.57
CA LYS A 42 -12.69 5.21 -36.63
C LYS A 42 -12.00 3.86 -36.57
N LYS A 43 -11.03 3.62 -37.46
CA LYS A 43 -10.16 2.45 -37.37
C LYS A 43 -9.46 2.49 -36.02
N PHE A 44 -9.44 1.37 -35.31
CA PHE A 44 -8.67 1.26 -34.07
C PHE A 44 -7.19 1.43 -34.39
N GLU A 45 -6.56 2.43 -33.78
CA GLU A 45 -5.11 2.58 -33.74
C GLU A 45 -4.63 2.08 -32.38
N PRO A 46 -3.70 1.11 -32.33
CA PRO A 46 -3.14 0.68 -31.07
C PRO A 46 -2.45 1.87 -30.40
N PRO A 47 -2.55 2.01 -29.07
CA PRO A 47 -1.81 3.04 -28.36
C PRO A 47 -0.32 2.88 -28.67
N LYS A 48 0.37 4.00 -28.87
CA LYS A 48 1.82 4.01 -29.03
C LYS A 48 2.44 3.23 -27.87
N GLU A 49 3.31 2.28 -28.18
CA GLU A 49 4.05 1.57 -27.15
C GLU A 49 4.97 2.57 -26.44
N GLU A 50 4.61 2.88 -25.21
CA GLU A 50 5.33 3.80 -24.33
C GLU A 50 5.59 3.08 -23.01
N HIS A 51 6.77 3.30 -22.42
CA HIS A 51 7.07 2.81 -21.09
C HIS A 51 6.08 3.40 -20.07
N HIS A 52 5.68 2.60 -19.08
CA HIS A 52 4.65 2.95 -18.10
C HIS A 52 4.90 4.32 -17.44
N ASP A 53 6.14 4.56 -17.01
CA ASP A 53 6.50 5.77 -16.26
C ASP A 53 6.51 7.00 -17.17
N ILE A 54 7.09 6.89 -18.37
CA ILE A 54 7.09 7.95 -19.39
C ILE A 54 5.65 8.35 -19.74
N ARG A 55 4.75 7.38 -19.86
CA ARG A 55 3.33 7.63 -20.10
C ARG A 55 2.68 8.37 -18.92
N ASN A 56 2.98 8.01 -17.68
CA ASN A 56 2.39 8.66 -16.50
C ASN A 56 2.93 10.07 -16.27
N GLU A 57 4.23 10.28 -16.49
CA GLU A 57 4.88 11.60 -16.47
C GLU A 57 4.28 12.51 -17.53
N ARG A 58 4.19 12.05 -18.79
CA ARG A 58 3.58 12.80 -19.89
C ARG A 58 2.13 13.18 -19.62
N LEU A 59 1.38 12.29 -18.95
CA LEU A 59 -0.03 12.51 -18.60
C LEU A 59 -0.21 13.28 -17.28
N ASN A 60 0.86 13.67 -16.59
CA ASN A 60 0.83 14.33 -15.28
C ASN A 60 -0.10 13.63 -14.28
N ARG A 61 -0.04 12.29 -14.23
CA ARG A 61 -0.89 11.51 -13.32
C ARG A 61 -0.39 11.69 -11.89
N PRO A 62 -1.26 12.08 -10.93
CA PRO A 62 -0.84 12.23 -9.55
C PRO A 62 -0.53 10.87 -8.92
N LEU A 63 0.47 10.84 -8.04
CA LEU A 63 0.74 9.69 -7.19
C LEU A 63 -0.38 9.57 -6.14
N SER A 64 -0.93 8.37 -5.97
CA SER A 64 -1.89 8.13 -4.90
C SER A 64 -1.22 8.32 -3.52
N PRO A 65 -1.94 8.86 -2.53
CA PRO A 65 -1.39 8.98 -1.18
C PRO A 65 -1.04 7.59 -0.63
N HIS A 66 0.11 7.46 0.02
CA HIS A 66 0.62 6.21 0.57
C HIS A 66 0.84 6.32 2.08
N LEU A 67 2.00 6.82 2.51
CA LEU A 67 2.40 6.86 3.93
C LEU A 67 1.51 7.77 4.77
N THR A 68 0.92 8.81 4.16
CA THR A 68 0.04 9.76 4.83
C THR A 68 -1.32 9.19 5.21
N ILE A 69 -1.76 8.11 4.55
CA ILE A 69 -3.06 7.46 4.80
C ILE A 69 -2.92 6.00 5.27
N TYR A 70 -1.71 5.45 5.28
CA TYR A 70 -1.48 4.07 5.66
C TYR A 70 -1.63 3.89 7.19
N LYS A 71 -2.37 2.85 7.60
CA LYS A 71 -2.52 2.53 9.03
C LYS A 71 -1.22 1.95 9.58
N PHE A 72 -0.70 2.56 10.65
CA PHE A 72 0.48 2.04 11.34
C PHE A 72 0.22 0.63 11.89
N GLN A 73 1.13 -0.28 11.55
CA GLN A 73 1.18 -1.65 12.05
C GLN A 73 2.49 -1.83 12.81
N ILE A 74 2.48 -2.63 13.88
CA ILE A 74 3.71 -2.91 14.65
C ILE A 74 4.82 -3.43 13.73
N THR A 75 4.49 -4.27 12.74
CA THR A 75 5.44 -4.79 11.75
C THR A 75 6.16 -3.70 10.96
N SER A 76 5.41 -2.72 10.45
CA SER A 76 5.97 -1.58 9.72
C SER A 76 6.86 -0.70 10.59
N VAL A 77 6.45 -0.43 11.83
CA VAL A 77 7.20 0.37 12.80
C VAL A 77 8.50 -0.34 13.19
N LEU A 78 8.43 -1.64 13.48
CA LEU A 78 9.62 -2.42 13.85
C LEU A 78 10.64 -2.47 12.70
N SER A 79 10.17 -2.59 11.45
CA SER A 79 11.03 -2.57 10.26
C SER A 79 11.73 -1.23 10.08
N ILE A 80 11.02 -0.10 10.17
CA ILE A 80 11.61 1.23 10.05
C ILE A 80 12.62 1.47 11.18
N THR A 81 12.23 1.12 12.42
CA THR A 81 13.09 1.26 13.60
C THR A 81 14.36 0.43 13.46
N HIS A 82 14.31 -0.74 12.83
CA HIS A 82 15.51 -1.56 12.59
C HIS A 82 16.50 -0.88 11.65
N ARG A 83 16.00 -0.24 10.58
CA ARG A 83 16.83 0.58 9.68
C ARG A 83 17.44 1.76 10.42
N THR A 84 16.63 2.51 11.17
CA THR A 84 17.11 3.67 11.94
C THR A 84 18.14 3.27 12.98
N ALA A 85 17.91 2.20 13.75
CA ALA A 85 18.88 1.70 14.72
C ALA A 85 20.19 1.26 14.02
N GLY A 86 20.10 0.63 12.85
CA GLY A 86 21.27 0.27 12.05
C GLY A 86 22.07 1.49 11.61
N ILE A 87 21.41 2.53 11.09
CA ILE A 87 22.04 3.81 10.70
C ILE A 87 22.74 4.45 11.91
N ILE A 88 22.08 4.48 13.08
CA ILE A 88 22.65 5.02 14.31
C ILE A 88 23.92 4.24 14.70
N LEU A 89 23.89 2.91 14.68
CA LEU A 89 25.03 2.07 15.03
C LEU A 89 26.19 2.21 14.05
N THR A 90 25.90 2.28 12.75
CA THR A 90 26.91 2.62 11.74
C THR A 90 27.50 3.99 12.03
N GLY A 91 26.67 4.98 12.38
CA GLY A 91 27.10 6.30 12.82
C GLY A 91 28.05 6.24 14.02
N TYR A 92 27.76 5.42 15.04
CA TYR A 92 28.65 5.20 16.18
C TYR A 92 30.00 4.64 15.75
N ALA A 93 30.00 3.57 14.96
CA ALA A 93 31.23 2.92 14.48
C ALA A 93 32.07 3.88 13.63
N THR A 94 31.44 4.63 12.73
CA THR A 94 32.11 5.63 11.90
C THR A 94 32.65 6.80 12.72
N ALA A 95 31.87 7.33 13.66
CA ALA A 95 32.30 8.45 14.50
C ALA A 95 33.47 8.05 15.41
N LEU A 96 33.42 6.88 16.04
CA LEU A 96 34.51 6.38 16.87
C LEU A 96 35.75 6.05 16.03
N GLY A 97 35.59 5.44 14.86
CA GLY A 97 36.69 5.11 13.96
C GLY A 97 37.38 6.35 13.40
N LEU A 98 36.61 7.35 12.95
CA LEU A 98 37.15 8.63 12.50
C LEU A 98 37.75 9.41 13.66
N GLY A 99 37.08 9.44 14.81
CA GLY A 99 37.58 10.08 16.03
C GLY A 99 38.95 9.55 16.42
N ALA A 100 39.13 8.23 16.43
CA ALA A 100 40.42 7.60 16.71
C ALA A 100 41.52 7.98 15.71
N LEU A 101 41.17 8.36 14.48
CA LEU A 101 42.13 8.76 13.46
C LEU A 101 42.49 10.25 13.52
N VAL A 102 41.52 11.11 13.84
CA VAL A 102 41.66 12.59 13.69
C VAL A 102 41.85 13.33 15.01
N LEU A 103 41.44 12.74 16.14
CA LEU A 103 41.53 13.41 17.44
C LEU A 103 42.97 13.37 17.99
N PRO A 104 43.40 14.42 18.72
CA PRO A 104 44.79 14.56 19.18
C PRO A 104 45.15 13.69 20.39
N HIS A 105 44.15 13.06 21.02
CA HIS A 105 44.30 12.31 22.26
C HIS A 105 43.67 10.92 22.14
N ASP A 106 44.12 9.99 22.97
CA ASP A 106 43.55 8.65 23.06
C ASP A 106 42.19 8.62 23.80
N ILE A 107 41.57 7.45 23.82
CA ILE A 107 40.25 7.26 24.45
C ILE A 107 40.28 7.49 25.96
N SER A 108 41.39 7.19 26.64
CA SER A 108 41.51 7.35 28.10
C SER A 108 41.42 8.81 28.50
N HIS A 109 42.01 9.71 27.72
CA HIS A 109 41.87 11.16 27.95
C HIS A 109 40.40 11.61 27.96
N TYR A 110 39.61 11.18 26.97
CA TYR A 110 38.19 11.56 26.88
C TYR A 110 37.34 10.90 27.96
N VAL A 111 37.66 9.66 28.37
CA VAL A 111 37.01 8.99 29.50
C VAL A 111 37.24 9.76 30.80
N THR A 112 38.49 10.12 31.12
CA THR A 112 38.80 10.91 32.33
C THR A 112 38.13 12.29 32.29
N MET A 113 38.02 12.91 31.12
CA MET A 113 37.27 14.18 30.97
C MET A 113 35.79 14.00 31.33
N ILE A 114 35.14 12.91 30.90
CA ILE A 114 33.74 12.60 31.24
C ILE A 114 33.60 12.27 32.73
N GLU A 115 34.54 11.52 33.31
CA GLU A 115 34.58 11.24 34.75
C GLU A 115 34.68 12.54 35.57
N GLY A 116 35.47 13.50 35.11
CA GLY A 116 35.62 14.83 35.73
C GLY A 116 34.33 15.66 35.76
N LEU A 117 33.31 15.32 34.96
CA LEU A 117 32.00 15.97 35.01
C LEU A 117 31.19 15.61 36.27
N ASN A 118 31.63 14.61 37.06
CA ASN A 118 30.99 14.18 38.30
C ASN A 118 29.48 13.93 38.16
N LEU A 119 29.08 13.28 37.06
CA LEU A 119 27.67 12.98 36.78
C LEU A 119 27.11 12.00 37.82
N SER A 120 25.83 12.17 38.17
CA SER A 120 25.17 11.26 39.11
C SER A 120 25.08 9.83 38.52
N PRO A 121 25.09 8.78 39.36
CA PRO A 121 24.96 7.39 38.89
C PRO A 121 23.72 7.16 38.01
N ALA A 122 22.61 7.82 38.34
CA ALA A 122 21.38 7.76 37.55
C ALA A 122 21.55 8.36 36.14
N THR A 123 22.29 9.48 36.03
CA THR A 123 22.58 10.12 34.74
C THR A 123 23.49 9.24 33.88
N ILE A 124 24.51 8.64 34.49
CA ILE A 124 25.42 7.70 33.81
C ILE A 124 24.63 6.47 33.32
N PHE A 125 23.77 5.89 34.16
CA PHE A 125 22.93 4.77 33.78
C PHE A 125 22.01 5.12 32.59
N LEU A 126 21.35 6.27 32.62
CA LEU A 126 20.50 6.72 31.52
C LEU A 126 21.30 6.94 30.22
N ALA A 127 22.48 7.55 30.31
CA ALA A 127 23.36 7.74 29.17
C ALA A 127 23.79 6.39 28.56
N LYS A 128 24.20 5.43 29.40
CA LYS A 128 24.53 4.07 28.97
C LYS A 128 23.33 3.38 28.31
N ALA A 129 22.14 3.49 28.90
CA ALA A 129 20.91 2.93 28.35
C ALA A 129 20.55 3.52 26.98
N LEU A 130 20.67 4.84 26.80
CA LEU A 130 20.41 5.51 25.53
C LEU A 130 21.39 5.08 24.43
N ILE A 131 22.68 4.92 24.77
CA ILE A 131 23.70 4.44 23.83
C ILE A 131 23.48 2.96 23.50
N ALA A 132 23.10 2.15 24.49
CA ALA A 132 22.89 0.70 24.33
C ALA A 132 21.57 0.35 23.62
N ALA A 133 20.53 1.19 23.71
CA ALA A 133 19.20 0.88 23.19
C ALA A 133 19.17 0.58 21.67
N PRO A 134 19.82 1.36 20.79
CA PRO A 134 19.91 1.01 19.37
C PRO A 134 20.55 -0.35 19.14
N PHE A 135 21.59 -0.71 19.91
CA PHE A 135 22.26 -2.01 19.81
C PHE A 135 21.35 -3.13 20.27
N GLY A 136 20.76 -3.03 21.46
CA GLY A 136 19.86 -4.05 22.00
C GLY A 136 18.68 -4.33 21.07
N TYR A 137 18.09 -3.27 20.51
CA TYR A 137 17.01 -3.39 19.53
C TYR A 137 17.48 -4.00 18.19
N HIS A 138 18.54 -3.46 17.59
CA HIS A 138 19.00 -3.90 16.27
C HIS A 138 19.49 -5.34 16.30
N PHE A 139 20.19 -5.75 17.37
CA PHE A 139 20.66 -7.11 17.57
C PHE A 139 19.49 -8.09 17.74
N ALA A 140 18.55 -7.82 18.64
CA ALA A 140 17.40 -8.70 18.87
C ALA A 140 16.52 -8.83 17.62
N ASN A 141 16.23 -7.73 16.93
CA ASN A 141 15.47 -7.79 15.69
C ASN A 141 16.27 -8.40 14.53
N GLY A 142 17.60 -8.24 14.50
CA GLY A 142 18.48 -8.89 13.54
C GLY A 142 18.39 -10.41 13.63
N ILE A 143 18.40 -10.97 14.84
CA ILE A 143 18.15 -12.41 15.06
C ILE A 143 16.78 -12.83 14.51
N ARG A 144 15.74 -12.02 14.73
CA ARG A 144 14.41 -12.28 14.18
C ARG A 144 14.39 -12.25 12.65
N HIS A 145 15.13 -11.33 12.02
CA HIS A 145 15.27 -11.31 10.56
C HIS A 145 16.00 -12.54 10.04
N LEU A 146 17.11 -12.94 10.67
CA LEU A 146 17.82 -14.18 10.30
C LEU A 146 16.93 -15.42 10.46
N TYR A 147 16.08 -15.44 11.49
CA TYR A 147 15.08 -16.50 11.65
C TYR A 147 14.07 -16.51 10.48
N TRP A 148 13.59 -15.34 10.05
CA TRP A 148 12.72 -15.21 8.87
C TRP A 148 13.41 -15.60 7.56
N ASP A 149 14.71 -15.34 7.41
CA ASP A 149 15.49 -15.73 6.23
C ASP A 149 15.56 -17.26 6.06
N THR A 150 15.31 -18.03 7.13
CA THR A 150 15.13 -19.49 7.06
C THR A 150 13.72 -19.92 6.64
N ALA A 151 12.88 -18.98 6.19
CA ALA A 151 11.46 -19.17 5.84
C ALA A 151 10.57 -19.66 7.00
N LYS A 152 10.93 -19.34 8.24
CA LYS A 152 10.18 -19.71 9.44
C LYS A 152 9.50 -18.49 10.08
N GLY A 153 8.39 -18.69 10.80
CA GLY A 153 7.74 -17.62 11.57
C GLY A 153 7.09 -16.52 10.75
N LEU A 154 6.64 -16.85 9.53
CA LEU A 154 6.12 -15.90 8.54
C LEU A 154 4.59 -15.79 8.53
N THR A 155 3.87 -16.58 9.35
CA THR A 155 2.43 -16.34 9.50
C THR A 155 2.19 -15.05 10.27
N ILE A 156 1.07 -14.37 10.03
CA ILE A 156 0.75 -13.11 10.71
C ILE A 156 0.81 -13.26 12.25
N LYS A 157 0.31 -14.38 12.80
CA LYS A 157 0.36 -14.63 14.24
C LYS A 157 1.79 -14.71 14.75
N GLU A 158 2.66 -15.45 14.07
CA GLU A 158 4.07 -15.58 14.44
C GLU A 158 4.85 -14.28 14.28
N VAL A 159 4.59 -13.53 13.20
CA VAL A 159 5.21 -12.23 12.97
C VAL A 159 4.90 -11.28 14.13
N TYR A 160 3.66 -11.24 14.62
CA TYR A 160 3.32 -10.43 15.80
C TYR A 160 3.94 -10.98 17.09
N SER A 161 3.85 -12.29 17.32
CA SER A 161 4.40 -12.94 18.53
C SER A 161 5.92 -12.73 18.65
N THR A 162 6.66 -13.01 17.58
CA THR A 162 8.11 -12.77 17.50
C THR A 162 8.45 -11.28 17.61
N GLY A 163 7.56 -10.40 17.15
CA GLY A 163 7.69 -8.95 17.31
C GLY A 163 7.66 -8.50 18.78
N TYR A 164 6.71 -9.00 19.56
CA TYR A 164 6.67 -8.71 21.00
C TYR A 164 7.82 -9.39 21.76
N ALA A 165 8.17 -10.62 21.41
CA ALA A 165 9.29 -11.34 22.02
C ALA A 165 10.62 -10.60 21.82
N MET A 166 10.90 -10.13 20.59
CA MET A 166 12.13 -9.37 20.34
C MET A 166 12.16 -8.02 21.06
N LEU A 167 11.00 -7.37 21.30
CA LEU A 167 10.94 -6.12 22.05
C LEU A 167 11.32 -6.35 23.51
N GLY A 168 10.82 -7.42 24.11
CA GLY A 168 11.22 -7.83 25.46
C GLY A 168 12.71 -8.13 25.55
N ALA A 169 13.26 -8.86 24.58
CA ALA A 169 14.69 -9.15 24.50
C ALA A 169 15.53 -7.87 24.34
N ALA A 170 15.09 -6.93 23.49
CA ALA A 170 15.77 -5.66 23.28
C ALA A 170 15.88 -4.83 24.56
N VAL A 171 14.79 -4.74 25.34
CA VAL A 171 14.79 -4.05 26.63
C VAL A 171 15.72 -4.76 27.62
N ALA A 172 15.65 -6.09 27.72
CA ALA A 172 16.51 -6.85 28.62
C ALA A 172 18.00 -6.66 28.31
N ILE A 173 18.39 -6.76 27.03
CA ILE A 173 19.77 -6.53 26.57
C ILE A 173 20.20 -5.09 26.88
N THR A 174 19.35 -4.10 26.62
CA THR A 174 19.66 -2.69 26.89
C THR A 174 19.92 -2.44 28.37
N LEU A 175 19.04 -2.95 29.25
CA LEU A 175 19.19 -2.79 30.69
C LEU A 175 20.41 -3.52 31.23
N PHE A 176 20.69 -4.72 30.72
CA PHE A 176 21.89 -5.47 31.08
C PHE A 176 23.15 -4.67 30.71
N LEU A 177 23.25 -4.17 29.49
CA LEU A 177 24.40 -3.37 29.03
C LEU A 177 24.53 -2.04 29.78
N ALA A 178 23.41 -1.43 30.17
CA ALA A 178 23.43 -0.19 30.94
C ALA A 178 23.91 -0.39 32.40
N ALA A 179 23.76 -1.61 32.93
CA ALA A 179 24.15 -1.97 34.28
C ALA A 179 25.61 -2.45 34.42
N LEU A 180 26.27 -2.80 33.30
CA LEU A 180 27.73 -3.02 33.24
C LEU A 180 28.47 -1.69 33.39
#